data_AF-A0A5J4N5Y2-F1
#
_entry.id   AF-A0A5J4N5Y2-F1
#
_cell.length_a   1.000
_cell.length_b   1.000
_cell.length_c   1.000
_cell.angle_alpha   90.00
_cell.angle_beta   90.00
_cell.angle_gamma   90.00
#
_symmetry.space_group_name_H-M   'P 1'
#
loop_
_entity.id
_entity.type
_entity.pdbx_description
1 polymer ?
#
loop_
_entity_poly.entity_id
_entity_poly.type
_entity_poly.pdbx_seq_one_letter_code
_entity_poly.pdbx_strand_id
1 'polypeptide(L)'
;MTSVDKAIQLIRSCSRVSLQNVRDLPRSRPPRYHGLQRKKRGLSHRGMSQFQAWKPLGQLDQKMPFYLSVPKEPYNSDIATRRQLMRVSLLELQRMIDLGRIDPHEPIDLTTICNTKLYKLDVEHERHYGFQLVDEGIDSFVSAVNIEVQHASEQVIAAIERAGGVITTRFYDLFSVWAKCDPLGFFKRGIPIPKGKLPPPSETTLLGNPLAHW
;
A
#
# COMPACT_ATOMS: atom_id res chain seq x y z
N MET A 1 -30.97 -9.98 30.00
CA MET A 1 -29.54 -10.08 30.35
C MET A 1 -28.74 -10.23 29.08
N THR A 2 -27.78 -9.34 28.85
CA THR A 2 -26.93 -9.37 27.66
C THR A 2 -25.98 -10.59 27.73
N SER A 3 -25.38 -10.98 26.60
CA SER A 3 -24.38 -12.05 26.57
C SER A 3 -23.19 -11.76 27.49
N VAL A 4 -22.84 -10.48 27.63
CA VAL A 4 -21.76 -9.99 28.50
C VAL A 4 -22.11 -10.24 29.97
N ASP A 5 -23.34 -9.91 30.40
CA ASP A 5 -23.78 -10.11 31.79
C ASP A 5 -23.74 -11.58 32.19
N LYS A 6 -24.16 -12.47 31.28
CA LYS A 6 -24.09 -13.92 31.48
C LYS A 6 -22.65 -14.40 31.61
N ALA A 7 -21.73 -13.89 30.80
CA ALA A 7 -20.31 -14.23 30.88
C ALA A 7 -19.69 -13.77 32.22
N ILE A 8 -20.01 -12.57 32.68
CA ILE A 8 -19.53 -12.05 33.97
C ILE A 8 -20.06 -12.90 35.14
N GLN A 9 -21.32 -13.30 35.10
CA GLN A 9 -21.90 -14.19 36.13
C GLN A 9 -21.20 -15.55 36.16
N LEU A 10 -20.89 -16.13 34.99
CA LEU A 10 -20.15 -17.40 34.91
C LEU A 10 -18.75 -17.26 35.51
N ILE A 11 -18.03 -16.17 35.20
CA ILE A 11 -16.67 -15.92 35.72
C ILE A 11 -16.66 -15.84 37.26
N ARG A 12 -17.71 -15.31 37.89
CA ARG A 12 -17.80 -15.25 39.37
C ARG A 12 -17.83 -16.63 40.04
N SER A 13 -18.34 -17.65 39.35
CA SER A 13 -18.38 -19.03 39.84
C SER A 13 -17.10 -19.82 39.54
N CYS A 14 -16.26 -19.34 38.61
CA CYS A 14 -15.02 -19.99 38.22
C CYS A 14 -13.88 -19.68 39.20
N SER A 15 -12.81 -20.49 39.13
CA SER A 15 -11.59 -20.23 39.91
C SER A 15 -10.93 -18.91 39.48
N ARG A 16 -10.14 -18.33 40.40
CA ARG A 16 -9.41 -17.09 40.13
C ARG A 16 -8.47 -17.29 38.93
N VAL A 17 -8.51 -16.36 37.97
CA VAL A 17 -7.60 -16.34 36.82
C VAL A 17 -6.16 -16.21 37.32
N SER A 18 -5.29 -17.13 36.91
CA SER A 18 -3.89 -17.22 37.31
C SER A 18 -3.04 -17.67 36.13
N LEU A 19 -1.72 -17.49 36.17
CA LEU A 19 -0.83 -17.90 35.07
C LEU A 19 -0.96 -19.40 34.73
N GLN A 20 -1.41 -20.23 35.67
CA GLN A 20 -1.55 -21.66 35.49
C GLN A 20 -2.81 -22.07 34.70
N ASN A 21 -3.86 -21.24 34.69
CA ASN A 21 -5.12 -21.55 34.01
C ASN A 21 -5.31 -20.84 32.66
N VAL A 22 -4.36 -20.01 32.25
CA VAL A 22 -4.32 -19.42 30.91
C VAL A 22 -4.02 -20.52 29.89
N ARG A 23 -4.87 -20.64 28.87
CA ARG A 23 -4.70 -21.56 27.75
C ARG A 23 -4.97 -20.83 26.45
N ASP A 24 -4.28 -21.25 25.41
CA ASP A 24 -4.56 -20.76 24.06
C ASP A 24 -5.95 -21.18 23.60
N LEU A 25 -6.54 -20.40 22.68
CA LEU A 25 -7.78 -20.77 22.01
C LEU A 25 -7.61 -22.16 21.35
N PRO A 26 -8.61 -23.04 21.43
CA PRO A 26 -8.51 -24.37 20.84
C PRO A 26 -8.17 -24.24 19.35
N ARG A 27 -7.19 -25.03 18.87
CA ARG A 27 -6.67 -25.04 17.48
C ARG A 27 -5.89 -23.81 17.02
N SER A 28 -5.73 -22.76 17.83
CA SER A 28 -4.87 -21.62 17.48
C SER A 28 -3.39 -22.01 17.35
N ARG A 29 -2.97 -23.01 18.14
CA ARG A 29 -1.67 -23.67 18.03
C ARG A 29 -1.89 -25.12 17.65
N PRO A 30 -1.78 -25.49 16.36
CA PRO A 30 -1.85 -26.88 15.98
C PRO A 30 -0.71 -27.65 16.66
N PRO A 31 -0.92 -28.94 17.00
CA PRO A 31 0.13 -29.76 17.59
C PRO A 31 1.34 -29.79 16.66
N ARG A 32 2.55 -29.80 17.24
CA ARG A 32 3.78 -29.92 16.46
C ARG A 32 3.72 -31.19 15.62
N TYR A 33 4.03 -31.06 14.33
CA TYR A 33 4.08 -32.22 13.44
C TYR A 33 5.34 -33.05 13.77
N HIS A 34 5.13 -34.25 14.28
CA HIS A 34 6.21 -35.17 14.65
C HIS A 34 6.64 -36.10 13.50
N GLY A 35 6.21 -35.83 12.28
CA GLY A 35 6.42 -36.71 11.13
C GLY A 35 5.35 -37.80 11.02
N LEU A 36 5.18 -38.34 9.81
CA LEU A 36 4.31 -39.50 9.59
C LEU A 36 4.92 -40.75 10.23
N GLN A 37 4.14 -41.42 11.07
CA GLN A 37 4.42 -42.74 11.65
C GLN A 37 4.27 -43.85 10.59
N ARG A 38 5.04 -43.75 9.51
CA ARG A 38 5.08 -44.72 8.40
C ARG A 38 6.54 -44.99 8.04
N LYS A 39 6.86 -46.22 7.63
CA LYS A 39 8.24 -46.64 7.28
C LYS A 39 8.96 -45.66 6.33
N LYS A 40 8.23 -45.06 5.39
CA LYS A 40 8.77 -44.10 4.40
C LYS A 40 8.43 -42.64 4.69
N ARG A 41 7.78 -42.33 5.82
CA ARG A 41 7.44 -40.97 6.28
C ARG A 41 6.73 -40.08 5.24
N GLY A 42 5.92 -40.68 4.35
CA GLY A 42 5.23 -39.96 3.28
C GLY A 42 6.00 -39.83 1.97
N LEU A 43 7.24 -40.34 1.91
CA LEU A 43 8.04 -40.43 0.70
C LEU A 43 7.77 -41.75 -0.03
N SER A 44 7.91 -41.73 -1.35
CA SER A 44 7.69 -42.92 -2.19
C SER A 44 8.82 -43.96 -2.08
N HIS A 45 8.71 -45.10 -2.79
CA HIS A 45 9.79 -46.07 -2.91
C HIS A 45 10.77 -45.69 -4.02
N ARG A 46 12.06 -45.54 -3.68
CA ARG A 46 13.15 -45.21 -4.60
C ARG A 46 12.85 -43.89 -5.36
N GLY A 47 13.78 -43.49 -6.23
CA GLY A 47 13.63 -42.29 -7.05
C GLY A 47 13.72 -40.98 -6.28
N MET A 48 13.46 -39.87 -6.98
CA MET A 48 13.75 -38.52 -6.51
C MET A 48 12.99 -38.13 -5.24
N SER A 49 11.77 -38.63 -5.04
CA SER A 49 10.97 -38.41 -3.82
C SER A 49 11.65 -38.93 -2.56
N GLN A 50 12.24 -40.12 -2.62
CA GLN A 50 12.91 -40.71 -1.45
C GLN A 50 14.22 -40.00 -1.13
N PHE A 51 15.01 -39.70 -2.15
CA PHE A 51 16.33 -39.07 -2.00
C PHE A 51 16.27 -37.53 -1.90
N GLN A 52 15.07 -36.94 -1.97
CA GLN A 52 14.84 -35.50 -2.02
C GLN A 52 15.67 -34.81 -3.13
N ALA A 53 15.99 -35.55 -4.18
CA ALA A 53 16.82 -35.11 -5.28
C ALA A 53 15.96 -34.57 -6.42
N TRP A 54 14.94 -33.77 -6.11
CA TRP A 54 14.06 -33.21 -7.14
C TRP A 54 14.82 -32.25 -8.05
N LYS A 55 14.45 -32.23 -9.33
CA LYS A 55 14.97 -31.22 -10.27
C LYS A 55 14.45 -29.83 -9.89
N PRO A 56 15.16 -28.75 -10.29
CA PRO A 56 14.68 -27.39 -10.10
C PRO A 56 13.27 -27.20 -10.65
N LEU A 57 12.50 -26.32 -10.01
CA LEU A 57 11.14 -26.01 -10.43
C LEU A 57 11.12 -25.54 -11.89
N GLY A 58 10.20 -26.08 -12.69
CA GLY A 58 10.04 -25.73 -14.10
C GLY A 58 10.89 -26.54 -15.08
N GLN A 59 11.81 -27.41 -14.61
CA GLN A 59 12.54 -28.30 -15.50
C GLN A 59 11.62 -29.42 -16.00
N LEU A 60 11.44 -29.51 -17.32
CA LEU A 60 10.87 -30.70 -17.97
C LEU A 60 12.02 -31.53 -18.52
N ASP A 61 12.04 -32.83 -18.22
CA ASP A 61 13.17 -33.73 -18.50
C ASP A 61 13.71 -33.63 -19.93
N GLN A 62 12.94 -34.12 -20.91
CA GLN A 62 13.31 -34.16 -22.33
C GLN A 62 12.63 -33.08 -23.16
N LYS A 63 11.81 -32.21 -22.53
CA LYS A 63 11.05 -31.15 -23.20
C LYS A 63 11.60 -29.80 -22.79
N MET A 64 11.53 -28.84 -23.71
CA MET A 64 11.86 -27.46 -23.38
C MET A 64 10.92 -26.94 -22.27
N PRO A 65 11.47 -26.37 -21.18
CA PRO A 65 10.69 -25.70 -20.14
C PRO A 65 9.74 -24.64 -20.71
N PHE A 66 8.54 -24.55 -20.14
CA PHE A 66 7.52 -23.59 -20.59
C PHE A 66 8.02 -22.14 -20.59
N TYR A 67 8.72 -21.73 -19.54
CA TYR A 67 9.25 -20.37 -19.40
C TYR A 67 10.36 -20.01 -20.40
N LEU A 68 10.93 -21.01 -21.11
CA LEU A 68 11.86 -20.80 -22.22
C LEU A 68 11.17 -20.89 -23.59
N SER A 69 10.04 -21.61 -23.64
CA SER A 69 9.27 -21.78 -24.88
C SER A 69 8.57 -20.50 -25.34
N VAL A 70 8.21 -19.63 -24.40
CA VAL A 70 7.58 -18.33 -24.67
C VAL A 70 8.65 -17.33 -25.11
N PRO A 71 8.47 -16.61 -26.23
CA PRO A 71 9.43 -15.62 -26.69
C PRO A 71 9.60 -14.50 -25.66
N LYS A 72 10.80 -13.92 -25.60
CA LYS A 72 11.09 -12.83 -24.67
C LYS A 72 10.58 -11.51 -25.22
N GLU A 73 9.55 -10.96 -24.58
CA GLU A 73 9.09 -9.59 -24.78
C GLU A 73 9.52 -8.68 -23.61
N PRO A 74 9.94 -7.43 -23.88
CA PRO A 74 10.48 -6.52 -22.86
C PRO A 74 9.38 -5.82 -22.04
N TYR A 75 8.37 -6.55 -21.55
CA TYR A 75 7.20 -6.02 -20.84
C TYR A 75 7.53 -5.16 -19.61
N ASN A 76 8.66 -5.43 -18.94
CA ASN A 76 9.09 -4.77 -17.70
C ASN A 76 10.44 -4.06 -17.84
N SER A 77 10.84 -3.71 -19.07
CA SER A 77 12.15 -3.07 -19.31
C SER A 77 12.29 -1.71 -18.63
N ASP A 78 11.17 -1.01 -18.47
CA ASP A 78 11.05 0.34 -17.91
C ASP A 78 10.69 0.34 -16.41
N ILE A 79 10.63 -0.81 -15.74
CA ILE A 79 10.20 -0.90 -14.33
C ILE A 79 11.01 0.01 -13.38
N ALA A 80 12.30 0.19 -13.68
CA ALA A 80 13.18 1.05 -12.91
C ALA A 80 13.00 2.55 -13.21
N THR A 81 12.37 2.90 -14.34
CA THR A 81 12.13 4.29 -14.76
C THR A 81 10.68 4.72 -14.56
N ARG A 82 9.75 3.77 -14.41
CA ARG A 82 8.34 4.03 -14.11
C ARG A 82 8.22 4.87 -12.83
N ARG A 83 7.37 5.89 -12.89
CA ARG A 83 6.99 6.69 -11.72
C ARG A 83 5.66 6.22 -11.20
N GLN A 84 5.70 5.49 -10.11
CA GLN A 84 4.50 5.00 -9.47
C GLN A 84 3.92 6.09 -8.57
N LEU A 85 2.63 6.37 -8.75
CA LEU A 85 1.84 7.25 -7.91
C LEU A 85 0.77 6.41 -7.20
N MET A 86 0.60 6.63 -5.90
CA MET A 86 -0.43 5.97 -5.13
C MET A 86 -1.78 6.60 -5.42
N ARG A 87 -2.79 5.78 -5.69
CA ARG A 87 -4.11 6.24 -6.06
C ARG A 87 -4.93 6.58 -4.81
N VAL A 88 -5.57 7.74 -4.82
CA VAL A 88 -6.51 8.19 -3.78
C VAL A 88 -7.80 8.58 -4.47
N SER A 89 -8.91 7.97 -4.07
CA SER A 89 -10.24 8.27 -4.64
C SER A 89 -10.82 9.55 -4.03
N LEU A 90 -11.67 10.26 -4.78
CA LEU A 90 -12.44 11.38 -4.25
C LEU A 90 -13.41 10.94 -3.14
N LEU A 91 -13.95 9.73 -3.23
CA LEU A 91 -14.77 9.14 -2.17
C LEU A 91 -14.01 9.01 -0.85
N GLU A 92 -12.78 8.48 -0.89
CA GLU A 92 -11.95 8.36 0.31
C GLU A 92 -11.53 9.72 0.83
N LEU A 93 -11.25 10.67 -0.06
CA LEU A 93 -10.93 12.04 0.32
C LEU A 93 -12.09 12.72 1.05
N GLN A 94 -13.31 12.65 0.51
CA GLN A 94 -14.53 13.14 1.16
C GLN A 94 -14.73 12.46 2.51
N ARG A 95 -14.57 11.13 2.58
CA ARG A 95 -14.68 10.37 3.83
C ARG A 95 -13.67 10.83 4.88
N MET A 96 -12.43 11.14 4.49
CA MET A 96 -11.42 11.64 5.41
C MET A 96 -11.79 13.02 5.99
N ILE A 97 -12.42 13.87 5.18
CA ILE A 97 -12.94 15.17 5.61
C ILE A 97 -14.14 14.99 6.54
N ASP A 98 -15.11 14.16 6.17
CA ASP A 98 -16.32 13.92 6.98
C ASP A 98 -15.99 13.34 8.36
N LEU A 99 -14.96 12.50 8.45
CA LEU A 99 -14.46 11.93 9.70
C LEU A 99 -13.59 12.92 10.51
N GLY A 100 -13.34 14.12 9.99
CA GLY A 100 -12.49 15.13 10.62
C GLY A 100 -11.00 14.74 10.70
N ARG A 101 -10.53 13.87 9.79
CA ARG A 101 -9.10 13.49 9.72
C ARG A 101 -8.27 14.51 8.95
N ILE A 102 -8.89 15.18 7.99
CA ILE A 102 -8.30 16.24 7.18
C ILE A 102 -9.21 17.46 7.33
N ASP A 103 -8.62 18.61 7.63
CA ASP A 103 -9.33 19.88 7.65
C ASP A 103 -9.38 20.46 6.23
N PRO A 104 -10.57 20.69 5.64
CA PRO A 104 -10.69 21.26 4.29
C PRO A 104 -10.32 22.75 4.22
N HIS A 105 -10.20 23.45 5.35
CA HIS A 105 -9.84 24.87 5.39
C HIS A 105 -8.33 25.10 5.23
N GLU A 106 -7.51 24.09 5.50
CA GLU A 106 -6.06 24.13 5.32
C GLU A 106 -5.66 23.56 3.96
N PRO A 107 -4.52 23.99 3.38
CA PRO A 107 -4.00 23.39 2.16
C PRO A 107 -3.63 21.92 2.39
N ILE A 108 -4.25 21.04 1.59
CA ILE A 108 -4.05 19.60 1.64
C ILE A 108 -2.83 19.25 0.79
N ASP A 109 -1.71 19.02 1.47
CA ASP A 109 -0.45 18.58 0.89
C ASP A 109 -0.24 17.06 1.03
N LEU A 110 0.76 16.51 0.35
CA LEU A 110 1.25 15.13 0.54
C LEU A 110 1.47 14.77 2.02
N THR A 111 2.00 15.72 2.82
CA THR A 111 2.20 15.57 4.27
C THR A 111 0.89 15.32 5.00
N THR A 112 -0.17 16.08 4.69
CA THR A 112 -1.47 15.98 5.35
C THR A 112 -2.10 14.61 5.11
N ILE A 113 -2.02 14.10 3.87
CA ILE A 113 -2.51 12.77 3.50
C ILE A 113 -1.71 11.68 4.23
N CYS A 114 -0.37 11.77 4.26
CA CYS A 114 0.46 10.81 4.97
C CYS A 114 0.23 10.84 6.50
N ASN A 115 -0.04 12.02 7.08
CA ASN A 115 -0.33 12.18 8.51
C ASN A 115 -1.60 11.44 8.97
N THR A 116 -2.55 11.17 8.05
CA THR A 116 -3.72 10.33 8.36
C THR A 116 -3.36 8.88 8.69
N LYS A 117 -2.14 8.45 8.34
CA LYS A 117 -1.60 7.07 8.46
C LYS A 117 -2.37 6.01 7.67
N LEU A 118 -3.32 6.41 6.82
CA LEU A 118 -4.06 5.52 5.94
C LEU A 118 -3.22 5.16 4.71
N TYR A 119 -2.57 6.16 4.13
CA TYR A 119 -1.69 6.01 2.98
C TYR A 119 -0.23 6.14 3.39
N LYS A 120 0.58 5.11 3.07
CA LYS A 120 2.02 5.10 3.30
C LYS A 120 2.75 5.03 1.97
N LEU A 121 3.60 6.01 1.70
CA LEU A 121 4.43 6.01 0.49
C LEU A 121 5.72 5.23 0.79
N ASP A 122 5.94 4.12 0.06
CA ASP A 122 7.22 3.42 0.10
C ASP A 122 8.18 4.03 -0.93
N VAL A 123 9.06 4.89 -0.44
CA VAL A 123 10.06 5.58 -1.25
C VAL A 123 11.28 4.68 -1.51
N GLU A 124 11.59 3.75 -0.61
CA GLU A 124 12.84 2.98 -0.62
C GLU A 124 12.75 1.78 -1.57
N HIS A 125 11.64 1.03 -1.55
CA HIS A 125 11.48 -0.19 -2.35
C HIS A 125 10.63 0.03 -3.60
N GLU A 126 9.47 0.67 -3.45
CA GLU A 126 8.49 0.83 -4.54
C GLU A 126 8.65 2.16 -5.29
N ARG A 127 9.52 3.05 -4.81
CA ARG A 127 9.83 4.36 -5.41
C ARG A 127 8.56 5.17 -5.70
N HIS A 128 7.69 5.29 -4.72
CA HIS A 128 6.48 6.11 -4.85
C HIS A 128 6.83 7.59 -4.93
N TYR A 129 6.36 8.25 -6.00
CA TYR A 129 6.61 9.68 -6.26
C TYR A 129 5.52 10.60 -5.68
N GLY A 130 4.46 10.03 -5.12
CA GLY A 130 3.37 10.77 -4.48
C GLY A 130 2.01 10.14 -4.78
N PHE A 131 1.01 11.00 -4.94
CA PHE A 131 -0.40 10.66 -5.07
C PHE A 131 -0.98 11.05 -6.43
N GLN A 132 -1.85 10.16 -6.92
CA GLN A 132 -2.73 10.38 -8.06
C GLN A 132 -4.17 10.39 -7.56
N LEU A 133 -4.92 11.44 -7.86
CA LEU A 133 -6.36 11.45 -7.59
C LEU A 133 -7.12 10.69 -8.67
N VAL A 134 -8.11 9.92 -8.24
CA VAL A 134 -8.95 9.06 -9.08
C VAL A 134 -10.42 9.51 -8.99
N ASP A 135 -11.13 9.33 -10.09
CA ASP A 135 -12.52 9.70 -10.37
C ASP A 135 -13.58 8.90 -9.60
N GLU A 136 -13.15 7.94 -8.78
CA GLU A 136 -14.06 7.15 -7.96
C GLU A 136 -14.74 8.04 -6.89
N GLY A 137 -16.07 8.15 -7.00
CA GLY A 137 -16.90 8.95 -6.10
C GLY A 137 -17.09 10.42 -6.50
N ILE A 138 -16.83 10.79 -7.77
CA ILE A 138 -17.05 12.16 -8.28
C ILE A 138 -18.42 12.72 -7.90
N ASP A 139 -19.50 11.94 -8.06
CA ASP A 139 -20.86 12.44 -7.85
C ASP A 139 -21.18 12.76 -6.38
N SER A 140 -20.44 12.15 -5.45
CA SER A 140 -20.63 12.33 -4.01
C SER A 140 -19.67 13.36 -3.40
N PHE A 141 -18.75 13.90 -4.20
CA PHE A 141 -17.76 14.86 -3.74
C PHE A 141 -18.37 16.26 -3.63
N VAL A 142 -18.35 16.86 -2.44
CA VAL A 142 -19.00 18.16 -2.17
C VAL A 142 -18.05 19.17 -1.51
N SER A 143 -16.93 18.71 -0.96
CA SER A 143 -16.04 19.57 -0.17
C SER A 143 -15.22 20.53 -1.04
N ALA A 144 -15.29 21.82 -0.72
CA ALA A 144 -14.35 22.82 -1.27
C ALA A 144 -12.98 22.64 -0.59
N VAL A 145 -11.98 22.18 -1.34
CA VAL A 145 -10.63 21.91 -0.82
C VAL A 145 -9.57 22.60 -1.66
N ASN A 146 -8.49 23.07 -1.04
CA ASN A 146 -7.27 23.47 -1.73
C ASN A 146 -6.26 22.32 -1.63
N ILE A 147 -6.06 21.58 -2.71
CA ILE A 147 -5.25 20.36 -2.69
C ILE A 147 -4.07 20.41 -3.66
N GLU A 148 -2.91 19.95 -3.18
CA GLU A 148 -1.69 19.81 -3.95
C GLU A 148 -1.38 18.32 -4.18
N VAL A 149 -1.42 17.86 -5.43
CA VAL A 149 -1.16 16.45 -5.82
C VAL A 149 -0.15 16.35 -6.96
N GLN A 150 0.33 15.15 -7.27
CA GLN A 150 1.32 14.96 -8.34
C GLN A 150 0.63 14.77 -9.68
N HIS A 151 -0.55 14.13 -9.68
CA HIS A 151 -1.34 13.90 -10.88
C HIS A 151 -2.84 13.84 -10.54
N ALA A 152 -3.66 14.36 -11.44
CA ALA A 152 -5.11 14.23 -11.40
C ALA A 152 -5.65 14.14 -12.83
N SER A 153 -6.73 13.39 -13.01
CA SER A 153 -7.46 13.36 -14.28
C SER A 153 -8.33 14.61 -14.45
N GLU A 154 -8.66 14.94 -15.69
CA GLU A 154 -9.50 16.09 -16.04
C GLU A 154 -10.86 16.06 -15.32
N GLN A 155 -11.49 14.88 -15.28
CA GLN A 155 -12.77 14.68 -14.61
C GLN A 155 -12.71 15.00 -13.11
N VAL A 156 -11.59 14.66 -12.47
CA VAL A 156 -11.35 14.95 -11.05
C VAL A 156 -11.13 16.43 -10.83
N ILE A 157 -10.32 17.08 -11.69
CA ILE A 157 -10.09 18.53 -11.64
C ILE A 157 -11.43 19.27 -11.72
N ALA A 158 -12.25 18.93 -12.73
CA ALA A 158 -13.57 19.53 -12.92
C ALA A 158 -14.52 19.27 -11.74
N ALA A 159 -14.45 18.11 -11.08
CA ALA A 159 -15.26 17.81 -9.91
C ALA A 159 -14.86 18.67 -8.70
N ILE A 160 -13.57 18.86 -8.46
CA ILE A 160 -13.05 19.68 -7.36
C ILE A 160 -13.37 21.17 -7.60
N GLU A 161 -13.15 21.67 -8.80
CA GLU A 161 -13.46 23.06 -9.15
C GLU A 161 -14.96 23.34 -9.09
N ARG A 162 -15.81 22.38 -9.49
CA ARG A 162 -17.27 22.49 -9.36
C ARG A 162 -17.72 22.58 -7.89
N ALA A 163 -17.04 21.89 -6.99
CA ALA A 163 -17.27 22.00 -5.55
C ALA A 163 -16.75 23.32 -4.95
N GLY A 164 -16.05 24.15 -5.74
CA GLY A 164 -15.44 25.41 -5.29
C GLY A 164 -14.05 25.25 -4.69
N GLY A 165 -13.39 24.11 -4.94
CA GLY A 165 -12.00 23.87 -4.56
C GLY A 165 -10.98 24.36 -5.59
N VAL A 166 -9.70 24.23 -5.24
CA VAL A 166 -8.56 24.52 -6.12
C VAL A 166 -7.64 23.32 -6.08
N ILE A 167 -7.23 22.85 -7.26
CA ILE A 167 -6.25 21.78 -7.39
C ILE A 167 -4.97 22.30 -8.03
N THR A 168 -3.84 21.93 -7.44
CA THR A 168 -2.52 22.29 -7.95
C THR A 168 -1.68 21.03 -8.15
N THR A 169 -1.09 20.89 -9.33
CA THR A 169 -0.20 19.77 -9.62
C THR A 169 1.25 20.17 -9.37
N ARG A 170 1.96 19.42 -8.51
CA ARG A 170 3.36 19.70 -8.19
C ARG A 170 4.23 18.46 -8.27
N PHE A 171 5.39 18.63 -8.90
CA PHE A 171 6.45 17.63 -8.94
C PHE A 171 7.24 17.57 -7.63
N TYR A 172 7.53 16.36 -7.19
CA TYR A 172 8.49 16.09 -6.11
C TYR A 172 9.49 15.02 -6.53
N ASP A 173 10.77 15.24 -6.19
CA ASP A 173 11.76 14.19 -6.22
C ASP A 173 11.50 13.16 -5.11
N LEU A 174 11.99 11.93 -5.29
CA LEU A 174 11.95 10.90 -4.24
C LEU A 174 12.48 11.40 -2.90
N PHE A 175 13.56 12.19 -2.91
CA PHE A 175 14.14 12.73 -1.67
C PHE A 175 13.24 13.76 -0.98
N SER A 176 12.49 14.55 -1.77
CA SER A 176 11.48 15.47 -1.24
C SER A 176 10.25 14.74 -0.73
N VAL A 177 9.78 13.70 -1.44
CA VAL A 177 8.69 12.84 -0.99
C VAL A 177 9.06 12.16 0.33
N TRP A 178 10.29 11.66 0.44
CA TRP A 178 10.78 11.03 1.67
C TRP A 178 10.74 11.98 2.87
N ALA A 179 11.21 13.22 2.67
CA ALA A 179 11.16 14.24 3.71
C ALA A 179 9.72 14.64 4.08
N LYS A 180 8.79 14.69 3.11
CA LYS A 180 7.38 15.02 3.34
C LYS A 180 6.54 13.86 3.90
N CYS A 181 6.89 12.61 3.59
CA CYS A 181 6.11 11.44 4.01
C CYS A 181 6.18 11.22 5.53
N ASP A 182 7.37 11.37 6.12
CA ASP A 182 7.57 11.34 7.57
C ASP A 182 8.56 12.43 7.99
N PRO A 183 8.09 13.68 8.17
CA PRO A 183 8.97 14.80 8.49
C PRO A 183 9.68 14.61 9.83
N LEU A 184 9.00 14.01 10.81
CA LEU A 184 9.57 13.78 12.14
C LEU A 184 10.69 12.73 12.07
N GLY A 185 10.46 11.62 11.36
CA GLY A 185 11.49 10.62 11.09
C GLY A 185 12.67 11.16 10.30
N PHE A 186 12.42 12.05 9.33
CA PHE A 186 13.46 12.71 8.55
C PHE A 186 14.32 13.64 9.41
N PHE A 187 13.71 14.52 10.21
CA PHE A 187 14.46 15.45 11.08
C PHE A 187 15.31 14.75 12.13
N LYS A 188 14.86 13.61 12.67
CA LYS A 188 15.64 12.80 13.61
C LYS A 188 16.97 12.29 13.04
N ARG A 189 17.08 12.17 11.71
CA ARG A 189 18.33 11.73 11.05
C ARG A 189 19.39 12.84 10.99
N GLY A 190 19.03 14.10 11.25
CA GLY A 190 19.95 15.24 11.19
C GLY A 190 20.38 15.63 9.77
N ILE A 191 19.62 15.22 8.75
CA ILE A 191 19.89 15.56 7.35
C ILE A 191 19.31 16.97 7.08
N PRO A 192 20.02 17.87 6.39
CA PRO A 192 19.49 19.17 6.03
C PRO A 192 18.28 19.06 5.10
N ILE A 193 17.34 19.99 5.21
CA ILE A 193 16.14 20.02 4.38
C ILE A 193 16.54 20.15 2.90
N PRO A 194 16.16 19.19 2.04
CA PRO A 194 16.50 19.26 0.63
C PRO A 194 15.73 20.35 -0.10
N LYS A 195 16.39 20.96 -1.08
CA LYS A 195 15.70 21.79 -2.08
C LYS A 195 14.97 20.87 -3.06
N GLY A 196 13.70 21.17 -3.37
CA GLY A 196 12.97 20.47 -4.41
C GLY A 196 13.60 20.76 -5.77
N LYS A 197 13.93 19.71 -6.54
CA LYS A 197 14.47 19.89 -7.89
C LYS A 197 13.33 20.11 -8.87
N LEU A 198 13.73 20.58 -10.05
CA LEU A 198 12.83 20.72 -11.18
C LEU A 198 12.45 19.35 -11.72
N PRO A 199 11.24 19.23 -12.31
CA PRO A 199 10.85 18.03 -13.03
C PRO A 199 11.86 17.74 -14.16
N PRO A 200 12.03 16.46 -14.51
CA PRO A 200 12.78 16.07 -15.70
C PRO A 200 12.11 16.64 -16.96
N PRO A 201 12.85 16.80 -18.08
CA PRO A 201 12.32 17.39 -19.31
C PRO A 201 11.03 16.75 -19.82
N SER A 202 10.88 15.43 -19.63
CA SER A 202 9.67 14.70 -20.04
C SER A 202 8.40 15.11 -19.27
N GLU A 203 8.53 15.63 -18.05
CA GLU A 203 7.41 16.05 -17.21
C GLU A 203 7.20 17.56 -17.23
N THR A 204 8.24 18.32 -17.55
CA THR A 204 8.11 19.78 -17.73
C THR A 204 7.05 20.12 -18.78
N THR A 205 6.91 19.31 -19.83
CA THR A 205 5.85 19.46 -20.83
C THR A 205 4.45 19.16 -20.28
N LEU A 206 4.32 18.25 -19.32
CA LEU A 206 3.03 17.90 -18.70
C LEU A 206 2.58 18.98 -17.71
N LEU A 207 3.51 19.51 -16.91
CA LEU A 207 3.22 20.54 -15.91
C LEU A 207 3.15 21.95 -16.50
N GLY A 208 3.86 22.21 -17.60
CA GLY A 208 3.92 23.51 -18.28
C GLY A 208 2.79 23.76 -19.28
N ASN A 209 1.99 22.75 -19.60
CA ASN A 209 0.83 22.89 -20.47
C ASN A 209 -0.45 23.01 -19.63
N PRO A 210 -1.06 24.21 -19.52
CA PRO A 210 -2.38 24.34 -18.89
C PRO A 210 -3.49 23.59 -19.67
N LEU A 211 -3.17 23.09 -20.87
CA LEU A 211 -4.07 22.40 -21.80
C LEU A 211 -3.60 20.98 -22.19
N ALA A 212 -2.55 20.40 -21.60
CA ALA A 212 -2.17 18.99 -21.89
C ALA A 212 -3.03 17.97 -21.14
N HIS A 213 -4.15 18.43 -20.61
CA HIS A 213 -5.16 17.66 -19.90
C HIS A 213 -6.45 17.46 -20.74
N TRP A 214 -6.42 17.74 -22.06
CA TRP A 214 -7.48 17.37 -23.02
C TRP A 214 -7.08 16.15 -23.85
#